data_AF-A0A7C3X2A3-F1
#
_entry.id   AF-A0A7C3X2A3-F1
#
_cell.length_a   1.000
_cell.length_b   1.000
_cell.length_c   1.000
_cell.angle_alpha   90.00
_cell.angle_beta   90.00
_cell.angle_gamma   90.00
#
_symmetry.space_group_name_H-M   'P 1'
#
loop_
_entity.id
_entity.type
_entity.pdbx_description
1 polymer ?
#
loop_
_entity_poly.entity_id
_entity_poly.type
_entity_poly.pdbx_seq_one_letter_code
_entity_poly.pdbx_strand_id
1 'polypeptide(L)'
;MLNDFAGKLSLRLAGLVQEIQGVFDRHIPTYAALSGEAKADIRRQLIELMRRTTDFLVGRGAGRDELYAYARRVGRSRVMQNIPLGDLVRAVFLVESVIWDRILPAVRDGELGTQEWIDFLKASGEVNAEILAALSASYLETKDEMVSRQLRELHGLLEVGRTITSTMDLEVVLNQILEVAAGIVQSPMGAVYLLQEGAGELVLVAQMGLAPPWTKGRRVDPQRSLL
;
A
#
# COMPACT_ATOMS: atom_id res chain seq x y z
N MET A 1 9.80 42.76 8.51
CA MET A 1 10.51 41.96 9.53
C MET A 1 10.25 40.45 9.41
N LEU A 2 9.23 40.02 8.66
CA LEU A 2 8.92 38.61 8.38
C LEU A 2 10.09 37.79 7.79
N ASN A 3 10.85 38.36 6.84
CA ASN A 3 12.07 37.74 6.29
C ASN A 3 13.21 37.60 7.31
N ASP A 4 13.31 38.54 8.26
CA ASP A 4 14.31 38.48 9.33
C ASP A 4 13.93 37.41 10.37
N PHE A 5 12.64 37.32 10.71
CA PHE A 5 12.12 36.32 11.61
C PHE A 5 12.26 34.89 11.07
N ALA A 6 11.83 34.65 9.82
CA ALA A 6 12.00 33.36 9.18
C ALA A 6 13.50 33.04 8.93
N GLY A 7 14.35 34.04 8.71
CA GLY A 7 15.81 33.88 8.72
C GLY A 7 16.38 33.45 10.08
N LYS A 8 15.87 33.99 11.20
CA LYS A 8 16.24 33.53 12.55
C LYS A 8 15.78 32.10 12.82
N LEU A 9 14.62 31.71 12.27
CA LEU A 9 14.10 30.34 12.36
C LEU A 9 15.01 29.35 11.62
N SER A 10 15.47 29.70 10.42
CA SER A 10 16.39 28.85 9.64
C SER A 10 17.76 28.66 10.31
N LEU A 11 18.27 29.67 11.02
CA LEU A 11 19.53 29.57 11.76
C LEU A 11 19.48 28.62 12.96
N ARG A 12 18.27 28.27 13.46
CA ARG A 12 18.08 27.39 14.62
C ARG A 12 17.39 26.07 14.28
N LEU A 13 17.34 25.73 13.00
CA LEU A 13 16.54 24.62 12.48
C LEU A 13 16.92 23.27 13.11
N ALA A 14 18.21 23.02 13.34
CA ALA A 14 18.68 21.78 13.99
C ALA A 14 18.16 21.60 15.43
N GLY A 15 18.10 22.68 16.22
CA GLY A 15 17.58 22.63 17.58
C GLY A 15 16.06 22.41 17.59
N LEU A 16 15.35 23.09 16.69
CA LEU A 16 13.90 22.96 16.53
C LEU A 16 13.50 21.55 16.08
N VAL A 17 14.27 20.93 15.19
CA VAL A 17 14.07 19.52 14.80
C VAL A 17 14.21 18.56 15.97
N GLN A 18 15.22 18.76 16.83
CA GLN A 18 15.41 17.92 18.02
C GLN A 18 14.20 18.02 18.97
N GLU A 19 13.70 19.23 19.16
CA GLU A 19 12.49 19.47 19.96
C GLU A 19 11.27 18.77 19.35
N ILE A 20 11.04 18.92 18.04
CA ILE A 20 9.95 18.23 17.33
C ILE A 20 10.05 16.72 17.50
N GLN A 21 11.25 16.14 17.38
CA GLN A 21 11.42 14.70 17.59
C GLN A 21 11.07 14.27 19.01
N GLY A 22 11.46 15.04 20.02
CA GLY A 22 11.04 14.81 21.40
C GLY A 22 9.52 14.94 21.59
N VAL A 23 8.86 15.80 20.81
CA VAL A 23 7.39 15.88 20.78
C VAL A 23 6.78 14.65 20.11
N PHE A 24 7.32 14.19 18.97
CA PHE A 24 6.86 12.99 18.29
C PHE A 24 6.98 11.75 19.17
N ASP A 25 8.15 11.54 19.79
CA ASP A 25 8.40 10.39 20.67
C ASP A 25 7.46 10.37 21.89
N ARG A 26 7.03 11.55 22.37
CA ARG A 26 6.09 11.65 23.50
C ARG A 26 4.62 11.48 23.11
N HIS A 27 4.22 11.94 21.93
CA HIS A 27 2.80 12.09 21.58
C HIS A 27 2.32 11.17 20.46
N ILE A 28 3.22 10.48 19.75
CA ILE A 28 2.88 9.59 18.65
C ILE A 28 3.55 8.22 18.88
N PRO A 29 2.85 7.23 19.47
CA PRO A 29 3.41 5.92 19.79
C PRO A 29 4.07 5.23 18.60
N THR A 30 3.49 5.36 17.40
CA THR A 30 4.06 4.80 16.16
C THR A 30 5.44 5.36 15.86
N TYR A 31 5.66 6.67 16.05
CA TYR A 31 6.97 7.29 15.84
C TYR A 31 7.96 6.90 16.95
N ALA A 32 7.48 6.81 18.19
CA ALA A 32 8.29 6.40 19.33
C ALA A 32 8.89 5.00 19.13
N ALA A 33 8.12 4.09 18.52
CA ALA A 33 8.48 2.69 18.27
C ALA A 33 9.41 2.48 17.04
N LEU A 34 9.71 3.51 16.26
CA LEU A 34 10.55 3.38 15.07
C LEU A 34 12.01 3.03 15.40
N SER A 35 12.67 2.34 14.47
CA SER A 35 14.11 2.08 14.55
C SER A 35 14.92 3.38 14.53
N GLY A 36 16.13 3.36 15.08
CA GLY A 36 17.03 4.52 15.06
C GLY A 36 17.31 5.04 13.64
N GLU A 37 17.41 4.13 12.66
CA GLU A 37 17.58 4.47 11.25
C GLU A 37 16.35 5.19 10.67
N ALA A 38 15.14 4.68 10.94
CA ALA A 38 13.90 5.32 10.50
C ALA A 38 13.72 6.70 11.15
N LYS A 39 14.05 6.85 12.44
CA LYS A 39 14.04 8.16 13.12
C LYS A 39 15.06 9.13 12.52
N ALA A 40 16.25 8.65 12.16
CA ALA A 40 17.27 9.46 11.50
C ALA A 40 16.84 9.89 10.10
N ASP A 41 16.15 9.03 9.36
CA ASP A 41 15.59 9.38 8.05
C ASP A 41 14.48 10.43 8.16
N ILE A 42 13.54 10.25 9.08
CA ILE A 42 12.50 11.25 9.37
C ILE A 42 13.13 12.58 9.77
N ARG A 43 14.19 12.57 10.59
CA ARG A 43 14.94 13.80 10.96
C ARG A 43 15.42 14.55 9.73
N ARG A 44 16.09 13.85 8.79
CA ARG A 44 16.62 14.44 7.56
C ARG A 44 15.51 15.02 6.70
N GLN A 45 14.42 14.27 6.54
CA GLN A 45 13.27 14.72 5.75
C GLN A 45 12.58 15.94 6.38
N LEU A 46 12.47 15.97 7.70
CA LEU A 46 11.88 17.10 8.44
C LEU A 46 12.76 18.35 8.33
N ILE A 47 14.09 18.22 8.46
CA ILE A 47 15.04 19.32 8.24
C ILE A 47 14.84 19.92 6.84
N GLU A 48 14.82 19.07 5.82
CA GLU A 48 14.73 19.54 4.43
C GLU A 48 13.34 20.13 4.12
N LEU A 49 12.26 19.56 4.65
CA LEU A 49 10.92 20.11 4.50
C LEU A 49 10.84 21.49 5.16
N MET A 50 11.29 21.65 6.41
CA MET A 50 11.27 22.95 7.08
C MET A 50 12.16 23.99 6.42
N ARG A 51 13.33 23.57 5.90
CA ARG A 51 14.20 24.45 5.11
C ARG A 51 13.46 24.98 3.89
N ARG A 52 12.85 24.09 3.08
CA ARG A 52 12.09 24.47 1.88
C ARG A 52 10.86 25.32 2.21
N THR A 53 10.15 25.03 3.29
CA THR A 53 9.02 25.84 3.75
C THR A 53 9.48 27.24 4.14
N THR A 54 10.59 27.37 4.87
CA THR A 54 11.12 28.68 5.26
C THR A 54 11.60 29.46 4.03
N ASP A 55 12.32 28.80 3.12
CA ASP A 55 12.79 29.36 1.85
C ASP A 55 11.61 29.91 1.02
N PHE A 56 10.51 29.14 0.93
CA PHE A 56 9.28 29.56 0.28
C PHE A 56 8.65 30.78 0.96
N LEU A 57 8.50 30.76 2.30
CA LEU A 57 7.90 31.86 3.07
C LEU A 57 8.70 33.18 2.98
N VAL A 58 10.03 33.09 2.83
CA VAL A 58 10.93 34.26 2.71
C VAL A 58 11.06 34.75 1.26
N GLY A 59 10.46 34.05 0.30
CA GLY A 59 10.64 34.31 -1.12
C GLY A 59 12.08 34.06 -1.59
N ARG A 60 12.84 33.22 -0.88
CA ARG A 60 14.22 32.85 -1.18
C ARG A 60 14.30 31.35 -1.47
N GLY A 61 14.15 30.95 -2.73
CA GLY A 61 14.47 29.58 -3.13
C GLY A 61 13.42 28.91 -4.02
N ALA A 62 13.42 27.58 -3.94
CA ALA A 62 12.62 26.65 -4.71
C ALA A 62 11.15 27.08 -4.85
N GLY A 63 10.64 27.08 -6.09
CA GLY A 63 9.26 27.44 -6.39
C GLY A 63 8.26 26.52 -5.67
N ARG A 64 7.02 27.00 -5.58
CA ARG A 64 5.85 26.28 -5.06
C ARG A 64 5.83 24.77 -5.39
N ASP A 65 6.13 24.45 -6.65
CA ASP A 65 6.13 23.08 -7.18
C ASP A 65 7.16 22.15 -6.52
N GLU A 66 8.35 22.66 -6.23
CA GLU A 66 9.42 21.87 -5.61
C GLU A 66 9.11 21.51 -4.15
N LEU A 67 8.53 22.46 -3.39
CA LEU A 67 8.08 22.22 -2.03
C LEU A 67 7.02 21.12 -2.01
N TYR A 68 6.05 21.17 -2.94
CA TYR A 68 5.00 20.16 -3.01
C TYR A 68 5.49 18.82 -3.53
N ALA A 69 6.41 18.81 -4.49
CA ALA A 69 7.07 17.58 -4.92
C ALA A 69 7.80 16.90 -3.75
N TYR A 70 8.41 17.70 -2.87
CA TYR A 70 9.04 17.19 -1.65
C TYR A 70 8.01 16.69 -0.63
N ALA A 71 6.93 17.42 -0.39
CA ALA A 71 5.83 16.97 0.47
C ALA A 71 5.22 15.65 -0.02
N ARG A 72 4.99 15.50 -1.33
CA ARG A 72 4.56 14.23 -1.94
C ARG A 72 5.58 13.10 -1.68
N ARG A 73 6.88 13.38 -1.74
CA ARG A 73 7.91 12.39 -1.43
C ARG A 73 7.84 11.93 0.04
N VAL A 74 7.61 12.87 0.96
CA VAL A 74 7.40 12.56 2.38
C VAL A 74 6.18 11.65 2.54
N GLY A 75 5.05 11.98 1.92
CA GLY A 75 3.84 11.14 1.97
C GLY A 75 4.08 9.70 1.56
N ARG A 76 4.74 9.48 0.40
CA ARG A 76 5.12 8.13 -0.06
C ARG A 76 6.06 7.40 0.91
N SER A 77 7.05 8.10 1.46
CA SER A 77 8.00 7.53 2.41
C SER A 77 7.32 7.00 3.68
N ARG A 78 6.24 7.64 4.13
CA ARG A 78 5.51 7.26 5.35
C ARG A 78 4.74 5.95 5.17
N VAL A 79 4.23 5.68 3.96
CA VAL A 79 3.64 4.39 3.62
C VAL A 79 4.68 3.28 3.74
N MET A 80 5.89 3.49 3.20
CA MET A 80 6.98 2.50 3.26
C MET A 80 7.49 2.25 4.68
N GLN A 81 7.36 3.23 5.56
CA GLN A 81 7.68 3.13 7.00
C GLN A 81 6.51 2.58 7.84
N ASN A 82 5.40 2.22 7.19
CA ASN A 82 4.18 1.73 7.83
C ASN A 82 3.60 2.69 8.89
N ILE A 83 3.75 4.00 8.67
CA ILE A 83 3.18 5.04 9.53
C ILE A 83 1.74 5.31 9.07
N PRO A 84 0.73 5.19 9.95
CA PRO A 84 -0.65 5.50 9.60
C PRO A 84 -0.84 6.96 9.16
N LEU A 85 -1.76 7.21 8.21
CA LEU A 85 -2.07 8.57 7.75
C LEU A 85 -2.46 9.49 8.92
N GLY A 86 -3.26 9.00 9.87
CA GLY A 86 -3.67 9.78 11.03
C GLY A 86 -2.49 10.27 11.88
N ASP A 87 -1.44 9.44 12.01
CA ASP A 87 -0.23 9.81 12.74
C ASP A 87 0.65 10.78 11.95
N LEU A 88 0.71 10.62 10.62
CA LEU A 88 1.37 11.58 9.75
C LEU A 88 0.71 12.96 9.82
N VAL A 89 -0.63 13.01 9.76
CA VAL A 89 -1.40 14.26 9.90
C VAL A 89 -1.16 14.88 11.29
N ARG A 90 -1.21 14.08 12.36
CA ARG A 90 -0.91 14.52 13.71
C ARG A 90 0.52 15.09 13.83
N ALA A 91 1.49 14.45 13.19
CA ALA A 91 2.87 14.91 13.18
C ALA A 91 3.02 16.32 12.56
N VAL A 92 2.28 16.63 11.48
CA VAL A 92 2.27 17.97 10.86
C VAL A 92 1.77 19.03 11.85
N PHE A 93 0.65 18.77 12.53
CA PHE A 93 0.13 19.72 13.52
C PHE A 93 1.03 19.85 14.76
N LEU A 94 1.72 18.79 15.17
CA LEU A 94 2.69 18.87 16.27
C LEU A 94 3.93 19.69 15.90
N VAL A 95 4.39 19.60 14.64
CA VAL A 95 5.44 20.50 14.12
C VAL A 95 4.96 21.95 14.21
N GLU A 96 3.73 22.20 13.76
CA GLU A 96 3.12 23.53 13.80
C GLU A 96 3.03 24.08 15.22
N SER A 97 2.61 23.25 16.19
CA SER A 97 2.57 23.62 17.61
C SER A 97 3.94 24.04 18.15
N VAL A 98 5.00 23.29 17.84
CA VAL A 98 6.37 23.64 18.27
C VAL A 98 6.83 24.95 17.63
N ILE A 99 6.46 25.16 16.36
CA ILE A 99 6.72 26.43 15.69
C ILE A 99 5.98 27.55 16.44
N TRP A 100 4.69 27.42 16.73
CA TRP A 100 3.92 28.43 17.46
C TRP A 100 4.54 28.82 18.80
N ASP A 101 4.97 27.84 19.59
CA ASP A 101 5.67 28.09 20.86
C ASP A 101 6.93 28.95 20.70
N ARG A 102 7.56 28.90 19.52
CA ARG A 102 8.73 29.70 19.17
C ARG A 102 8.38 31.11 18.67
N ILE A 103 7.24 31.28 18.00
CA ILE A 103 6.83 32.57 17.42
C ILE A 103 6.09 33.44 18.43
N LEU A 104 5.25 32.85 19.28
CA LEU A 104 4.40 33.58 20.23
C LEU A 104 5.16 34.60 21.11
N PRO A 105 6.36 34.32 21.64
CA PRO A 105 7.12 35.31 22.39
C PRO A 105 7.46 36.57 21.59
N ALA A 106 7.88 36.43 20.33
CA ALA A 106 8.23 37.58 19.47
C ALA A 106 7.02 38.48 19.16
N VAL A 107 5.83 37.89 19.03
CA VAL A 107 4.57 38.63 18.87
C VAL A 107 4.21 39.38 20.16
N ARG A 108 4.29 38.70 21.31
CA ARG A 108 3.98 39.29 22.62
C ARG A 108 4.90 40.45 22.96
N ASP A 109 6.18 40.32 22.64
CA ASP A 109 7.21 41.30 23.00
C ASP A 109 7.23 42.48 21.99
N GLY A 110 6.30 42.50 21.03
CA GLY A 110 6.09 43.60 20.09
C GLY A 110 7.11 43.67 18.94
N GLU A 111 7.88 42.60 18.73
CA GLU A 111 8.89 42.53 17.64
C GLU A 111 8.24 42.39 16.25
N LEU A 112 6.97 41.97 16.19
CA LEU A 112 6.18 41.82 14.97
C LEU A 112 4.93 42.72 15.05
N GLY A 113 4.72 43.55 14.03
CA GLY A 113 3.50 44.36 13.94
C GLY A 113 2.26 43.50 13.65
N THR A 114 1.08 43.97 14.04
CA THR A 114 -0.20 43.24 13.82
C THR A 114 -0.41 42.84 12.36
N GLN A 115 -0.09 43.72 11.41
CA GLN A 115 -0.25 43.41 9.98
C GLN A 115 0.74 42.34 9.51
N GLU A 116 2.01 42.42 9.94
CA GLU A 116 3.02 41.41 9.60
C GLU A 116 2.65 40.04 10.20
N TRP A 117 2.07 40.03 11.39
CA TRP A 117 1.56 38.82 12.02
C TRP A 117 0.39 38.21 11.23
N ILE A 118 -0.56 39.02 10.79
CA ILE A 118 -1.67 38.58 9.93
C ILE A 118 -1.15 37.99 8.62
N ASP A 119 -0.19 38.66 7.98
CA ASP A 119 0.38 38.20 6.71
C ASP A 119 1.15 36.89 6.89
N PHE A 120 1.90 36.74 8.00
CA PHE A 120 2.56 35.50 8.36
C PHE A 120 1.57 34.36 8.59
N LEU A 121 0.51 34.59 9.37
CA LEU A 121 -0.52 33.59 9.65
C LEU A 121 -1.18 33.08 8.37
N LYS A 122 -1.52 33.98 7.45
CA LYS A 122 -2.10 33.62 6.15
C LYS A 122 -1.14 32.80 5.31
N ALA A 123 0.09 33.29 5.13
CA ALA A 123 1.09 32.60 4.32
C ALA A 123 1.45 31.22 4.90
N SER A 124 1.64 31.13 6.22
CA SER A 124 1.92 29.85 6.89
C SER A 124 0.74 28.89 6.81
N GLY A 125 -0.50 29.38 6.97
CA GLY A 125 -1.71 28.56 6.88
C GLY A 125 -1.92 27.97 5.48
N GLU A 126 -1.75 28.79 4.44
CA GLU A 126 -1.83 28.36 3.04
C GLU A 126 -0.78 27.28 2.74
N VAL A 127 0.47 27.52 3.11
CA VAL A 127 1.58 26.57 2.89
C VAL A 127 1.36 25.27 3.66
N ASN A 128 0.88 25.34 4.90
CA ASN A 128 0.59 24.16 5.70
C ASN A 128 -0.52 23.31 5.07
N ALA A 129 -1.60 23.95 4.61
CA ALA A 129 -2.71 23.28 3.94
C ALA A 129 -2.23 22.57 2.65
N GLU A 130 -1.40 23.23 1.85
CA GLU A 130 -0.89 22.67 0.59
C GLU A 130 0.10 21.53 0.83
N ILE A 131 1.01 21.65 1.82
CA ILE A 131 1.90 20.57 2.23
C ILE A 131 1.09 19.36 2.69
N LEU A 132 0.11 19.57 3.58
CA LEU A 132 -0.73 18.51 4.12
C LEU A 132 -1.54 17.80 3.03
N ALA A 133 -2.13 18.57 2.10
CA ALA A 133 -2.84 18.02 0.95
C ALA A 133 -1.93 17.19 0.05
N ALA A 134 -0.75 17.73 -0.31
CA ALA A 134 0.21 17.08 -1.18
C ALA A 134 0.73 15.75 -0.59
N LEU A 135 1.15 15.76 0.69
CA LEU A 135 1.62 14.55 1.35
C LEU A 135 0.49 13.52 1.55
N SER A 136 -0.72 13.96 1.91
CA SER A 136 -1.86 13.05 2.13
C SER A 136 -2.31 12.39 0.83
N ALA A 137 -2.41 13.16 -0.26
CA ALA A 137 -2.76 12.63 -1.57
C ALA A 137 -1.76 11.56 -2.02
N SER A 138 -0.46 11.87 -1.99
CA SER A 138 0.57 10.90 -2.37
C SER A 138 0.64 9.67 -1.47
N TYR A 139 0.32 9.81 -0.18
CA TYR A 139 0.22 8.70 0.75
C TYR A 139 -0.92 7.75 0.34
N LEU A 140 -2.11 8.31 0.08
CA LEU A 140 -3.30 7.54 -0.30
C LEU A 140 -3.09 6.85 -1.64
N GLU A 141 -2.60 7.58 -2.65
CA GLU A 141 -2.25 7.02 -3.96
C GLU A 141 -1.30 5.81 -3.83
N THR A 142 -0.22 5.95 -3.06
CA THR A 142 0.75 4.86 -2.84
C THR A 142 0.13 3.70 -2.09
N LYS A 143 -0.73 3.97 -1.10
CA LYS A 143 -1.43 2.93 -0.35
C LYS A 143 -2.39 2.14 -1.24
N ASP A 144 -3.13 2.82 -2.09
CA ASP A 144 -4.06 2.22 -3.05
C ASP A 144 -3.34 1.40 -4.11
N GLU A 145 -2.18 1.87 -4.60
CA GLU A 145 -1.31 1.12 -5.50
C GLU A 145 -0.82 -0.20 -4.88
N MET A 146 -0.40 -0.15 -3.61
CA MET A 146 0.02 -1.34 -2.86
C MET A 146 -1.12 -2.34 -2.68
N VAL A 147 -2.30 -1.87 -2.26
CA VAL A 147 -3.50 -2.71 -2.10
C VAL A 147 -3.91 -3.32 -3.44
N SER A 148 -3.93 -2.52 -4.51
CA SER A 148 -4.27 -2.99 -5.85
C SER A 148 -3.30 -4.05 -6.36
N ARG A 149 -2.01 -3.91 -6.04
CA ARG A 149 -0.99 -4.92 -6.35
C ARG A 149 -1.25 -6.22 -5.59
N GLN A 150 -1.51 -6.14 -4.28
CA GLN A 150 -1.82 -7.32 -3.47
C GLN A 150 -3.08 -8.05 -3.96
N LEU A 151 -4.11 -7.31 -4.39
CA LEU A 151 -5.31 -7.90 -4.98
C LEU A 151 -5.02 -8.62 -6.30
N ARG A 152 -4.18 -8.04 -7.18
CA ARG A 152 -3.75 -8.72 -8.41
C ARG A 152 -2.98 -10.00 -8.12
N GLU A 153 -2.07 -9.97 -7.16
CA GLU A 153 -1.31 -11.14 -6.72
C GLU A 153 -2.24 -12.24 -6.17
N LEU A 154 -3.23 -11.87 -5.33
CA LEU A 154 -4.22 -12.80 -4.80
C LEU A 154 -5.10 -13.41 -5.91
N HIS A 155 -5.58 -12.60 -6.86
CA HIS A 155 -6.35 -13.12 -8.00
C HIS A 155 -5.53 -14.12 -8.83
N GLY A 156 -4.24 -13.84 -9.08
CA GLY A 156 -3.36 -14.80 -9.76
C GLY A 156 -3.21 -16.11 -8.99
N LEU A 157 -3.05 -16.06 -7.66
CA LEU A 157 -3.00 -17.26 -6.82
C LEU A 157 -4.32 -18.05 -6.86
N LEU A 158 -5.47 -17.37 -6.84
CA LEU A 158 -6.78 -18.02 -6.97
C LEU A 158 -6.97 -18.66 -8.34
N GLU A 159 -6.51 -18.03 -9.42
CA GLU A 159 -6.58 -18.58 -10.77
C GLU A 159 -5.71 -19.83 -10.94
N VAL A 160 -4.48 -19.80 -10.41
CA VAL A 160 -3.60 -20.97 -10.36
C VAL A 160 -4.23 -22.09 -9.53
N GLY A 161 -4.76 -21.75 -8.34
CA GLY A 161 -5.48 -22.70 -7.49
C GLY A 161 -6.68 -23.33 -8.22
N ARG A 162 -7.46 -22.51 -8.93
CA ARG A 162 -8.60 -22.98 -9.74
C ARG A 162 -8.17 -23.94 -10.84
N THR A 163 -7.07 -23.66 -11.52
CA THR A 163 -6.51 -24.52 -12.57
C THR A 163 -6.01 -25.86 -12.00
N ILE A 164 -5.38 -25.85 -10.83
CA ILE A 164 -4.97 -27.07 -10.13
C ILE A 164 -6.21 -27.88 -9.74
N THR A 165 -7.23 -27.24 -9.17
CA THR A 165 -8.49 -27.92 -8.84
C THR A 165 -9.24 -28.38 -10.08
N SER A 166 -9.19 -27.67 -11.22
CA SER A 166 -9.85 -28.11 -12.46
C SER A 166 -9.19 -29.36 -13.05
N THR A 167 -7.89 -29.55 -12.78
CA THR A 167 -7.20 -30.79 -13.10
C THR A 167 -7.69 -31.95 -12.20
N MET A 168 -8.11 -31.67 -10.95
CA MET A 168 -8.87 -32.63 -10.11
C MET A 168 -10.35 -32.74 -10.51
N ASP A 169 -10.92 -31.73 -11.18
CA ASP A 169 -12.31 -31.64 -11.63
C ASP A 169 -12.57 -32.41 -12.93
N LEU A 170 -11.52 -32.82 -13.66
CA LEU A 170 -11.66 -33.67 -14.85
C LEU A 170 -12.45 -34.94 -14.55
N GLU A 171 -12.24 -35.54 -13.38
CA GLU A 171 -13.02 -36.70 -12.94
C GLU A 171 -14.50 -36.37 -12.74
N VAL A 172 -14.81 -35.25 -12.08
CA VAL A 172 -16.19 -34.81 -11.82
C VAL A 172 -16.90 -34.51 -13.14
N VAL A 173 -16.24 -33.79 -14.04
CA VAL A 173 -16.74 -33.46 -15.36
C VAL A 173 -17.00 -34.71 -16.20
N LEU A 174 -16.08 -35.69 -16.22
CA LEU A 174 -16.25 -36.91 -17.00
C LEU A 174 -17.36 -37.82 -16.44
N ASN A 175 -17.56 -37.83 -15.11
CA ASN A 175 -18.71 -38.51 -14.51
C ASN A 175 -20.03 -37.84 -14.90
N GLN A 176 -20.11 -36.50 -14.88
CA GLN A 176 -21.32 -35.78 -15.28
C GLN A 176 -21.65 -35.96 -16.77
N ILE A 177 -20.63 -35.92 -17.64
CA ILE A 177 -20.81 -36.21 -19.07
C ILE A 177 -21.33 -37.63 -19.28
N LEU A 178 -20.77 -38.61 -18.56
CA LEU A 178 -21.19 -40.01 -18.66
C LEU A 178 -22.67 -40.18 -18.26
N GLU A 179 -23.10 -39.50 -17.21
CA GLU A 179 -24.49 -39.52 -16.74
C GLU A 179 -25.46 -38.96 -17.79
N VAL A 180 -25.14 -37.80 -18.36
CA VAL A 180 -25.96 -37.17 -19.42
C VAL A 180 -25.98 -38.04 -20.69
N ALA A 181 -24.83 -38.53 -21.13
CA ALA A 181 -24.73 -39.34 -22.34
C ALA A 181 -25.52 -40.65 -22.21
N ALA A 182 -25.38 -41.35 -21.08
CA ALA A 182 -26.14 -42.57 -20.80
C ALA A 182 -27.64 -42.32 -20.71
N GLY A 183 -28.07 -41.17 -20.17
CA GLY A 183 -29.47 -40.75 -20.17
C GLY A 183 -30.04 -40.55 -21.60
N ILE A 184 -29.26 -39.95 -22.50
CA ILE A 184 -29.65 -39.73 -23.90
C ILE A 184 -29.81 -41.07 -24.64
N VAL A 185 -28.86 -41.99 -24.48
CA VAL A 185 -28.93 -43.31 -25.13
C VAL A 185 -29.75 -44.33 -24.35
N GLN A 186 -30.36 -43.92 -23.24
CA GLN A 186 -31.11 -44.77 -22.31
C GLN A 186 -30.36 -46.04 -21.88
N SER A 187 -29.04 -45.93 -21.69
CA SER A 187 -28.20 -47.05 -21.25
C SER A 187 -28.10 -47.08 -19.72
N PRO A 188 -28.34 -48.23 -19.07
CA PRO A 188 -28.17 -48.38 -17.63
C PRO A 188 -26.69 -48.44 -17.19
N MET A 189 -25.75 -48.55 -18.13
CA MET A 189 -24.32 -48.65 -17.84
C MET A 189 -23.48 -47.83 -18.81
N GLY A 190 -22.31 -47.39 -18.34
CA GLY A 190 -21.32 -46.75 -19.18
C GLY A 190 -19.99 -46.53 -18.46
N ALA A 191 -18.95 -46.20 -19.24
CA ALA A 191 -17.61 -45.92 -18.76
C ALA A 191 -16.91 -44.91 -19.67
N VAL A 192 -15.99 -44.13 -19.09
CA VAL A 192 -15.09 -43.24 -19.81
C VAL A 192 -13.66 -43.64 -19.51
N TYR A 193 -12.87 -43.80 -20.56
CA TYR A 193 -11.45 -44.13 -20.50
C TYR A 193 -10.61 -42.97 -21.04
N LEU A 194 -9.47 -42.69 -20.40
CA LEU A 194 -8.44 -41.81 -20.95
C LEU A 194 -7.26 -42.64 -21.43
N LEU A 195 -6.74 -42.31 -22.61
CA LEU A 195 -5.53 -42.91 -23.15
C LEU A 195 -4.29 -42.26 -22.50
N GLN A 196 -3.41 -43.07 -21.93
CA GLN A 196 -2.11 -42.62 -21.40
C GLN A 196 -1.08 -42.52 -22.53
N GLU A 197 -0.61 -41.31 -22.80
CA GLU A 197 0.50 -41.08 -23.73
C GLU A 197 1.80 -41.68 -23.17
N GLY A 198 2.37 -42.64 -23.90
CA GLY A 198 3.62 -43.32 -23.58
C GLY A 198 3.51 -44.83 -23.33
N ALA A 199 2.40 -45.31 -22.76
CA ALA A 199 2.17 -46.74 -22.50
C ALA A 199 1.17 -47.37 -23.49
N GLY A 200 0.40 -46.57 -24.21
CA GLY A 200 -0.64 -47.08 -25.12
C GLY A 200 -1.77 -47.80 -24.39
N GLU A 201 -2.04 -47.45 -23.13
CA GLU A 201 -3.06 -48.08 -22.29
C GLU A 201 -4.20 -47.12 -21.97
N LEU A 202 -5.41 -47.66 -21.85
CA LEU A 202 -6.62 -46.95 -21.47
C LEU A 202 -6.85 -47.06 -19.97
N VAL A 203 -7.02 -45.94 -19.28
CA VAL A 203 -7.30 -45.87 -17.84
C VAL A 203 -8.76 -45.50 -17.63
N LEU A 204 -9.48 -46.32 -16.87
CA LEU A 204 -10.86 -46.03 -16.49
C LEU A 204 -10.91 -44.85 -15.51
N VAL A 205 -11.58 -43.77 -15.90
CA VAL A 205 -11.65 -42.53 -15.09
C VAL A 205 -13.06 -42.16 -14.62
N ALA A 206 -14.11 -42.65 -15.28
CA ALA A 206 -15.50 -42.49 -14.85
C ALA A 206 -16.31 -43.75 -15.21
N GLN A 207 -17.26 -44.15 -14.36
CA GLN A 207 -18.12 -45.32 -14.60
C GLN A 207 -19.49 -45.16 -13.96
N MET A 208 -20.51 -45.79 -14.55
CA MET A 208 -21.86 -45.87 -14.01
C MET A 208 -22.45 -47.26 -14.29
N GLY A 209 -23.14 -47.83 -13.30
CA GLY A 209 -23.84 -49.12 -13.43
C GLY A 209 -22.94 -50.35 -13.56
N LEU A 210 -21.61 -50.19 -13.49
CA LEU A 210 -20.64 -51.29 -13.63
C LEU A 210 -20.19 -51.86 -12.28
N ALA A 211 -20.18 -53.19 -12.16
CA ALA A 211 -19.70 -53.94 -10.99
C ALA A 211 -18.23 -54.39 -11.18
N PRO A 212 -17.55 -54.87 -10.12
CA PRO A 212 -16.21 -55.46 -10.26
C PRO A 212 -16.16 -56.52 -11.38
N PRO A 213 -15.07 -56.58 -12.18
CA PRO A 213 -13.76 -55.95 -11.97
C PRO A 213 -13.61 -54.52 -12.55
N TRP A 214 -14.69 -53.81 -12.86
CA TRP A 214 -14.64 -52.44 -13.37
C TRP A 214 -14.54 -51.45 -12.20
N THR A 215 -13.33 -50.96 -11.94
CA THR A 215 -13.02 -49.98 -10.90
C THR A 215 -12.14 -48.87 -11.45
N LYS A 216 -12.34 -47.64 -10.95
CA LYS A 216 -11.51 -46.48 -11.30
C LYS A 216 -10.01 -46.79 -11.21
N GLY A 217 -9.24 -46.34 -12.19
CA GLY A 217 -7.81 -46.59 -12.31
C GLY A 217 -7.44 -47.93 -12.99
N ARG A 218 -8.43 -48.76 -13.35
CA ARG A 218 -8.18 -49.97 -14.13
C ARG A 218 -7.58 -49.63 -15.49
N ARG A 219 -6.50 -50.32 -15.84
CA ARG A 219 -5.76 -50.15 -17.09
C ARG A 219 -6.16 -51.28 -18.06
N VAL A 220 -6.44 -50.94 -19.30
CA VAL A 220 -6.86 -51.87 -20.35
C VAL A 220 -6.05 -51.56 -21.61
N ASP A 221 -5.59 -52.61 -22.28
CA ASP A 221 -4.99 -52.47 -23.60
C ASP A 221 -6.09 -52.04 -24.60
N PRO A 222 -5.89 -51.01 -25.44
CA PRO A 222 -6.84 -50.60 -26.47
C PRO A 222 -7.32 -51.75 -27.34
N GLN A 223 -6.46 -52.74 -27.62
CA GLN A 223 -6.81 -53.93 -28.40
C GLN A 223 -7.79 -54.87 -27.66
N ARG A 224 -7.91 -54.72 -26.34
CA ARG A 224 -8.79 -55.49 -25.46
C ARG A 224 -9.93 -54.67 -24.85
N SER A 225 -10.08 -53.39 -25.25
CA SER A 225 -10.98 -52.43 -24.61
C SER A 225 -12.38 -52.34 -25.22
N LEU A 226 -12.65 -53.05 -26.30
CA LEU A 226 -14.01 -53.16 -26.79
C LEU A 226 -14.75 -54.18 -25.93
N LEU A 227 -16.02 -53.87 -25.69
CA LEU A 227 -17.10 -54.82 -25.43
C LEU A 227 -16.78 -56.26 -25.83
#